data_AF-A0A9X9R2N5-F1
#
_entry.id   AF-A0A9X9R2N5-F1
#
_cell.length_a   1.000
_cell.length_b   1.000
_cell.length_c   1.000
_cell.angle_alpha   90.00
_cell.angle_beta   90.00
_cell.angle_gamma   90.00
#
_symmetry.space_group_name_H-M   'P 1'
#
loop_
_entity.id
_entity.type
_entity.pdbx_description
1 polymer ?
#
loop_
_entity_poly.entity_id
_entity_poly.type
_entity_poly.pdbx_seq_one_letter_code
_entity_poly.pdbx_strand_id
1 'polypeptide(L)'
;MKNRSKGLYTVVILLLCLTVFGCQKKDEDKVTGPKNTTTEIASASQDDNDAQSTFKPSDYTLPPKEEYIYEYLGLKFKLSEKFQKYLKEKKIAMLDDQSPLDEELKYGVLTFDEMTEEQKNASLNLIGDGYDKWKEQLKRVGTIGMFKKGLSEEEITKMTKCNHHKIIGESSDGKYVYYLSSNKEAMKDFVQELDKTKIEKIEKKDSPEGGYVLSEKTDVANTEAFTVN
;
A
#
# COMPACT_ATOMS: atom_id res chain seq x y z
N MET A 1 9.34 -17.32 46.81
CA MET A 1 9.85 -16.00 47.20
C MET A 1 10.24 -15.23 45.94
N LYS A 2 9.76 -13.99 45.86
CA LYS A 2 9.99 -13.00 44.80
C LYS A 2 11.49 -12.65 44.77
N ASN A 3 12.09 -12.47 43.59
CA ASN A 3 12.98 -11.32 43.39
C ASN A 3 13.20 -10.98 41.91
N ARG A 4 12.79 -9.76 41.58
CA ARG A 4 13.17 -9.00 40.39
C ARG A 4 14.57 -8.44 40.61
N SER A 5 15.40 -8.40 39.57
CA SER A 5 16.46 -7.39 39.47
C SER A 5 16.59 -6.96 38.01
N LYS A 6 16.44 -5.66 37.78
CA LYS A 6 16.56 -4.99 36.49
C LYS A 6 18.05 -4.75 36.23
N GLY A 7 18.58 -5.32 35.14
CA GLY A 7 19.93 -5.03 34.67
C GLY A 7 19.95 -3.76 33.84
N LEU A 8 20.51 -2.71 34.41
CA LEU A 8 20.93 -1.47 33.75
C LEU A 8 22.30 -1.73 33.10
N TYR A 9 22.41 -1.63 31.78
CA TYR A 9 23.70 -1.56 31.09
C TYR A 9 23.78 -0.25 30.31
N THR A 10 24.57 0.67 30.85
CA THR A 10 25.04 1.88 30.19
C THR A 10 26.39 1.56 29.53
N VAL A 11 26.51 1.70 28.21
CA VAL A 11 27.80 1.75 27.49
C VAL A 11 27.66 2.74 26.33
N VAL A 12 28.09 4.00 26.53
CA VAL A 12 29.25 4.69 25.93
C VAL A 12 29.04 5.19 24.49
N ILE A 13 29.09 6.54 24.41
CA ILE A 13 29.05 7.44 23.26
C ILE A 13 30.20 7.17 22.27
N LEU A 14 29.93 7.28 20.96
CA LEU A 14 30.99 7.56 19.97
C LEU A 14 30.59 8.70 19.01
N LEU A 15 31.57 9.54 18.74
CA LEU A 15 31.54 10.93 18.28
C LEU A 15 30.98 11.22 16.87
N LEU A 16 30.20 12.31 16.82
CA LEU A 16 30.41 13.54 16.03
C LEU A 16 31.36 13.50 14.82
N CYS A 17 30.80 13.80 13.64
CA CYS A 17 31.42 14.69 12.65
C CYS A 17 30.34 15.58 12.01
N LEU A 18 30.22 16.82 12.53
CA LEU A 18 29.61 17.94 11.80
C LEU A 18 30.62 18.45 10.78
N THR A 19 30.28 18.44 9.49
CA THR A 19 30.96 19.29 8.52
C THR A 19 29.94 20.24 7.91
N VAL A 20 30.04 21.48 8.37
CA VAL A 20 29.41 22.66 7.81
C VAL A 20 30.20 23.08 6.57
N PHE A 21 29.54 23.23 5.41
CA PHE A 21 30.06 24.05 4.33
C PHE A 21 28.93 24.83 3.63
N GLY A 22 28.90 26.14 3.92
CA GLY A 22 28.76 27.28 3.00
C GLY A 22 27.72 27.30 1.87
N CYS A 23 26.86 28.32 1.90
CA CYS A 23 26.03 28.85 0.81
C CYS A 23 26.75 29.00 -0.55
N GLN A 24 26.04 28.73 -1.66
CA GLN A 24 25.84 29.67 -2.78
C GLN A 24 24.59 29.31 -3.60
N LYS A 25 23.81 30.33 -3.95
CA LYS A 25 22.79 30.29 -5.02
C LYS A 25 23.48 30.31 -6.38
N LYS A 26 22.97 29.53 -7.34
CA LYS A 26 22.87 29.85 -8.77
C LYS A 26 21.89 28.88 -9.45
N ASP A 27 20.98 29.44 -10.22
CA ASP A 27 19.98 28.75 -11.04
C ASP A 27 20.63 27.85 -12.10
N GLU A 28 20.07 26.66 -12.32
CA GLU A 28 19.99 26.04 -13.64
C GLU A 28 18.93 24.92 -13.66
N ASP A 29 18.07 25.00 -14.66
CA ASP A 29 16.95 24.14 -14.99
C ASP A 29 17.44 22.76 -15.47
N LYS A 30 17.00 21.67 -14.84
CA LYS A 30 17.09 20.32 -15.43
C LYS A 30 16.07 19.34 -14.85
N VAL A 31 15.09 19.02 -15.70
CA VAL A 31 14.15 17.91 -15.60
C VAL A 31 14.87 16.60 -15.24
N THR A 32 14.47 15.98 -14.12
CA THR A 32 14.67 14.55 -13.84
C THR A 32 13.47 14.01 -13.06
N GLY A 33 13.00 12.82 -13.46
CA GLY A 33 11.71 12.23 -13.08
C GLY A 33 11.57 11.81 -11.62
N PRO A 34 10.37 11.32 -11.23
CA PRO A 34 10.07 11.06 -9.83
C PRO A 34 10.88 9.87 -9.30
N LYS A 35 11.64 10.13 -8.23
CA LYS A 35 12.28 9.14 -7.37
C LYS A 35 11.20 8.33 -6.65
N ASN A 36 11.11 7.04 -6.95
CA ASN A 36 10.40 6.09 -6.11
C ASN A 36 11.15 5.98 -4.77
N THR A 37 10.50 6.40 -3.69
CA THR A 37 10.99 6.20 -2.32
C THR A 37 9.97 5.34 -1.58
N THR A 38 10.26 4.04 -1.47
CA THR A 38 9.73 3.21 -0.40
C THR A 38 10.14 3.88 0.90
N THR A 39 9.19 4.51 1.59
CA THR A 39 9.50 5.22 2.84
C THR A 39 9.00 4.35 3.98
N GLU A 40 9.94 3.65 4.62
CA GLU A 40 9.73 3.09 5.94
C GLU A 40 9.32 4.23 6.90
N ILE A 41 8.14 4.11 7.48
CA ILE A 41 7.72 4.95 8.59
C ILE A 41 8.44 4.42 9.84
N ALA A 42 9.67 4.89 10.03
CA ALA A 42 10.43 4.62 11.24
C ALA A 42 9.70 5.19 12.46
N SER A 43 9.43 4.34 13.45
CA SER A 43 8.88 4.74 14.74
C SER A 43 9.94 5.51 15.54
N ALA A 44 9.91 6.84 15.42
CA ALA A 44 10.79 7.74 16.16
C ALA A 44 10.38 7.85 17.63
N SER A 45 11.37 7.76 18.52
CA SER A 45 11.24 7.94 19.97
C SER A 45 10.93 9.40 20.31
N GLN A 46 10.12 9.62 21.36
CA GLN A 46 9.72 10.94 21.85
C GLN A 46 10.94 11.76 22.28
N ASP A 47 11.18 12.87 21.58
CA ASP A 47 12.02 13.98 22.02
C ASP A 47 11.16 15.26 21.95
N ASP A 48 10.98 15.91 23.10
CA ASP A 48 10.07 17.04 23.32
C ASP A 48 10.57 18.35 22.66
N ASN A 49 10.56 18.40 21.33
CA ASN A 49 10.62 19.64 20.54
C ASN A 49 9.67 19.51 19.34
N ASP A 50 8.38 19.58 19.65
CA ASP A 50 7.28 19.16 18.79
C ASP A 50 6.89 20.23 17.75
N ALA A 51 7.68 20.35 16.68
CA ALA A 51 7.10 20.73 15.40
C ALA A 51 6.39 19.48 14.85
N GLN A 52 5.15 19.27 15.31
CA GLN A 52 4.34 18.12 14.94
C GLN A 52 4.26 18.04 13.41
N SER A 53 5.04 17.12 12.84
CA SER A 53 5.17 17.02 11.39
C SER A 53 3.91 16.37 10.84
N THR A 54 3.28 17.05 9.89
CA THR A 54 2.05 16.57 9.26
C THR A 54 2.28 16.17 7.82
N PHE A 55 1.44 15.27 7.32
CA PHE A 55 1.45 14.85 5.92
C PHE A 55 0.04 14.74 5.36
N LYS A 56 -0.05 14.73 4.03
CA LYS A 56 -1.30 14.57 3.31
C LYS A 56 -1.49 13.09 2.94
N PRO A 57 -2.44 12.36 3.54
CA PRO A 57 -2.58 10.92 3.34
C PRO A 57 -2.91 10.53 1.90
N SER A 58 -3.60 11.40 1.14
CA SER A 58 -3.89 11.16 -0.27
C SER A 58 -2.65 11.02 -1.15
N ASP A 59 -1.50 11.55 -0.70
CA ASP A 59 -0.24 11.46 -1.43
C ASP A 59 0.44 10.11 -1.24
N TYR A 60 0.00 9.33 -0.24
CA TYR A 60 0.45 7.98 0.10
C TYR A 60 -0.55 6.92 -0.38
N THR A 61 -1.15 7.13 -1.55
CA THR A 61 -1.96 6.13 -2.25
C THR A 61 -1.21 5.63 -3.48
N LEU A 62 -1.50 4.41 -3.92
CA LEU A 62 -0.84 3.82 -5.08
C LEU A 62 -1.09 4.70 -6.32
N PRO A 63 -0.02 5.12 -7.03
CA PRO A 63 -0.16 6.02 -8.16
C PRO A 63 -0.71 5.30 -9.39
N PRO A 64 -1.39 6.02 -10.29
CA PRO A 64 -1.85 5.47 -11.55
C PRO A 64 -0.68 5.04 -12.44
N LYS A 65 -0.72 3.79 -12.90
CA LYS A 65 0.21 3.22 -13.89
C LYS A 65 -0.53 2.81 -15.15
N GLU A 66 0.22 2.69 -16.26
CA GLU A 66 -0.33 2.10 -17.49
C GLU A 66 -0.70 0.63 -17.27
N GLU A 67 0.13 -0.07 -16.50
CA GLU A 67 0.02 -1.49 -16.22
C GLU A 67 0.50 -1.75 -14.79
N TYR A 68 -0.20 -2.64 -14.09
CA TYR A 68 0.18 -3.12 -12.76
C TYR A 68 0.55 -4.59 -12.86
N ILE A 69 1.68 -4.97 -12.26
CA ILE A 69 2.22 -6.33 -12.32
C ILE A 69 2.56 -6.80 -10.90
N TYR A 70 1.73 -7.69 -10.37
CA TYR A 70 1.91 -8.31 -9.06
C TYR A 70 2.25 -9.78 -9.23
N GLU A 71 3.54 -10.06 -9.44
CA GLU A 71 4.04 -11.41 -9.76
C GLU A 71 3.75 -12.43 -8.66
N TYR A 72 3.78 -12.01 -7.38
CA TYR A 72 3.47 -12.88 -6.24
C TYR A 72 1.97 -13.17 -6.09
N LEU A 73 1.12 -12.32 -6.67
CA LEU A 73 -0.31 -12.59 -6.83
C LEU A 73 -0.63 -13.29 -8.14
N GLY A 74 0.31 -13.43 -9.08
CA GLY A 74 0.00 -13.96 -10.42
C GLY A 74 -0.99 -13.08 -11.18
N LEU A 75 -1.02 -11.77 -10.90
CA LEU A 75 -1.96 -10.82 -11.50
C LEU A 75 -1.25 -9.72 -12.27
N LYS A 76 -1.79 -9.43 -13.45
CA LYS A 76 -1.42 -8.28 -14.27
C LYS A 76 -2.69 -7.60 -14.74
N PHE A 77 -2.78 -6.29 -14.65
CA PHE A 77 -3.97 -5.59 -15.15
C PHE A 77 -3.71 -4.17 -15.63
N LYS A 78 -4.61 -3.70 -16.50
CA LYS A 78 -4.68 -2.31 -16.97
C LYS A 78 -6.03 -1.71 -16.63
N LEU A 79 -6.00 -0.60 -15.91
CA LEU A 79 -7.17 0.25 -15.66
C LEU A 79 -7.48 1.10 -16.90
N SER A 80 -8.74 1.41 -17.14
CA SER A 80 -9.13 2.31 -18.25
C SER A 80 -8.51 3.71 -18.07
N GLU A 81 -8.32 4.46 -19.16
CA GLU A 81 -7.81 5.83 -19.08
C GLU A 81 -8.69 6.72 -18.18
N LYS A 82 -10.02 6.52 -18.24
CA LYS A 82 -10.98 7.22 -17.39
C LYS A 82 -10.78 6.85 -15.92
N PHE A 83 -10.54 5.58 -15.61
CA PHE A 83 -10.26 5.15 -14.24
C PHE A 83 -8.91 5.67 -13.72
N GLN A 84 -7.87 5.64 -14.55
CA GLN A 84 -6.57 6.23 -14.20
C GLN A 84 -6.70 7.73 -13.89
N LYS A 85 -7.57 8.46 -14.61
CA LYS A 85 -7.86 9.86 -14.30
C LYS A 85 -8.46 10.04 -12.91
N TYR A 86 -9.32 9.13 -12.45
CA TYR A 86 -9.85 9.17 -11.08
C TYR A 86 -8.76 9.03 -10.00
N LEU A 87 -7.76 8.19 -10.25
CA LEU A 87 -6.59 8.06 -9.36
C LEU A 87 -5.72 9.33 -9.40
N LYS A 88 -5.46 9.88 -10.60
CA LYS A 88 -4.68 11.13 -10.77
C LYS A 88 -5.33 12.31 -10.05
N GLU A 89 -6.65 12.44 -10.17
CA GLU A 89 -7.43 13.50 -9.52
C GLU A 89 -7.67 13.26 -8.03
N LYS A 90 -7.22 12.11 -7.50
CA LYS A 90 -7.42 11.68 -6.11
C LYS A 90 -8.91 11.65 -5.73
N LYS A 91 -9.76 11.25 -6.68
CA LYS A 91 -11.19 10.93 -6.43
C LYS A 91 -11.36 9.51 -5.90
N ILE A 92 -10.47 8.62 -6.33
CA ILE A 92 -10.33 7.26 -5.80
C ILE A 92 -8.93 7.13 -5.21
N ALA A 93 -8.84 6.60 -3.99
CA ALA A 93 -7.61 6.07 -3.42
C ALA A 93 -7.47 4.62 -3.87
N MET A 94 -6.31 4.28 -4.44
CA MET A 94 -5.91 2.89 -4.59
C MET A 94 -4.99 2.55 -3.43
N LEU A 95 -5.36 1.55 -2.65
CA LEU A 95 -4.61 1.08 -1.49
C LEU A 95 -4.36 -0.42 -1.61
N ASP A 96 -3.40 -0.92 -0.87
CA ASP A 96 -3.01 -2.30 -0.79
C ASP A 96 -3.20 -2.83 0.63
N ASP A 97 -3.62 -4.08 0.74
CA ASP A 97 -3.75 -4.80 2.01
C ASP A 97 -3.55 -6.30 1.79
N GLN A 98 -3.07 -6.99 2.81
CA GLN A 98 -2.89 -8.43 2.79
C GLN A 98 -3.05 -9.04 4.17
N SER A 99 -3.19 -10.36 4.21
CA SER A 99 -3.16 -11.08 5.48
C SER A 99 -1.81 -10.90 6.20
N PRO A 100 -1.77 -11.10 7.54
CA PRO A 100 -0.55 -11.04 8.33
C PRO A 100 0.62 -11.83 7.74
N LEU A 101 1.84 -11.30 7.86
CA LEU A 101 3.07 -11.83 7.25
C LEU A 101 3.60 -13.08 7.96
N ASP A 102 3.23 -13.29 9.22
CA ASP A 102 3.64 -14.42 10.06
C ASP A 102 2.73 -15.66 9.89
N GLU A 103 1.70 -15.55 9.05
CA GLU A 103 0.77 -16.63 8.72
C GLU A 103 0.86 -17.04 7.23
N GLU A 104 0.26 -18.18 6.89
CA GLU A 104 0.03 -18.54 5.50
C GLU A 104 -0.84 -17.46 4.83
N LEU A 105 -0.44 -17.00 3.63
CA LEU A 105 -1.16 -16.00 2.87
C LEU A 105 -2.64 -16.40 2.68
N LYS A 106 -3.55 -15.60 3.24
CA LYS A 106 -5.00 -15.78 3.08
C LYS A 106 -5.56 -14.90 1.99
N TYR A 107 -5.04 -13.68 1.85
CA TYR A 107 -5.45 -12.76 0.80
C TYR A 107 -4.35 -11.73 0.51
N GLY A 108 -4.40 -11.18 -0.70
CA GLY A 108 -3.71 -9.95 -1.09
C GLY A 108 -4.62 -9.17 -2.02
N VAL A 109 -4.91 -7.92 -1.67
CA VAL A 109 -5.95 -7.10 -2.31
C VAL A 109 -5.46 -5.70 -2.63
N LEU A 110 -6.01 -5.16 -3.71
CA LEU A 110 -5.98 -3.76 -4.07
C LEU A 110 -7.39 -3.21 -3.93
N THR A 111 -7.53 -2.17 -3.14
CA THR A 111 -8.81 -1.55 -2.84
C THR A 111 -8.92 -0.22 -3.54
N PHE A 112 -10.13 0.08 -3.98
CA PHE A 112 -10.49 1.33 -4.63
C PHE A 112 -11.54 2.01 -3.76
N ASP A 113 -11.18 3.13 -3.18
CA ASP A 113 -11.99 3.81 -2.17
C ASP A 113 -12.26 5.27 -2.59
N GLU A 114 -13.52 5.69 -2.55
CA GLU A 114 -13.96 7.06 -2.81
C GLU A 114 -13.38 8.01 -1.75
N MET A 115 -12.78 9.11 -2.22
CA MET A 115 -12.31 10.21 -1.38
C MET A 115 -13.21 11.43 -1.53
N THR A 116 -13.64 11.99 -0.40
CA THR A 116 -14.22 13.34 -0.37
C THR A 116 -13.14 14.41 -0.53
N GLU A 117 -13.50 15.66 -0.85
CA GLU A 117 -12.53 16.76 -0.90
C GLU A 117 -11.87 17.04 0.47
N GLU A 118 -12.57 16.77 1.57
CA GLU A 118 -12.01 16.85 2.92
C GLU A 118 -10.95 15.76 3.14
N GLN A 119 -11.27 14.50 2.83
CA GLN A 119 -10.35 13.38 2.95
C GLN A 119 -9.13 13.54 2.06
N LYS A 120 -9.33 14.04 0.83
CA LYS A 120 -8.27 14.37 -0.11
C LYS A 120 -7.34 15.44 0.45
N ASN A 121 -7.85 16.46 1.13
CA ASN A 121 -7.05 17.60 1.63
C ASN A 121 -6.70 17.51 3.13
N ALA A 122 -6.94 16.36 3.76
CA ALA A 122 -6.61 16.12 5.15
C ALA A 122 -5.10 16.34 5.41
N SER A 123 -4.79 16.77 6.62
CA SER A 123 -3.42 16.86 7.14
C SER A 123 -3.35 16.06 8.43
N LEU A 124 -2.57 14.99 8.44
CA LEU A 124 -2.47 14.05 9.55
C LEU A 124 -1.08 14.13 10.19
N ASN A 125 -1.02 13.95 11.49
CA ASN A 125 0.24 13.83 12.21
C ASN A 125 0.98 12.57 11.73
N LEU A 126 2.30 12.69 11.57
CA LEU A 126 3.16 11.58 11.16
C LEU A 126 3.14 10.43 12.18
N ILE A 127 2.99 10.77 13.46
CA ILE A 127 2.97 9.81 14.56
C ILE A 127 1.51 9.58 15.01
N GLY A 128 1.15 8.32 15.21
CA GLY A 128 -0.15 7.90 15.72
C GLY A 128 -0.94 7.05 14.71
N ASP A 129 -2.24 6.91 14.96
CA ASP A 129 -3.17 6.06 14.18
C ASP A 129 -3.99 6.84 13.15
N GLY A 130 -3.58 8.09 12.85
CA GLY A 130 -4.33 8.98 11.98
C GLY A 130 -4.55 8.42 10.58
N TYR A 131 -3.52 7.79 10.00
CA TYR A 131 -3.61 7.20 8.66
C TYR A 131 -4.58 6.02 8.60
N ASP A 132 -4.56 5.14 9.60
CA ASP A 132 -5.47 4.01 9.66
C ASP A 132 -6.92 4.46 9.83
N LYS A 133 -7.18 5.43 10.71
CA LYS A 133 -8.49 6.07 10.83
C LYS A 133 -8.95 6.73 9.55
N TRP A 134 -8.05 7.39 8.82
CA TRP A 134 -8.37 7.99 7.52
C TRP A 134 -8.77 6.91 6.50
N LYS A 135 -8.02 5.80 6.41
CA LYS A 135 -8.37 4.65 5.54
C LYS A 135 -9.74 4.06 5.90
N GLU A 136 -10.06 3.93 7.19
CA GLU A 136 -11.34 3.38 7.66
C GLU A 136 -12.56 4.23 7.28
N GLN A 137 -12.36 5.54 7.13
CA GLN A 137 -13.42 6.49 6.72
C GLN A 137 -13.66 6.52 5.21
N LEU A 138 -12.75 5.95 4.41
CA LEU A 138 -12.93 5.93 2.95
C LEU A 138 -14.04 4.95 2.57
N LYS A 139 -14.79 5.30 1.53
CA LYS A 139 -15.91 4.48 1.08
C LYS A 139 -15.47 3.56 -0.05
N ARG A 140 -15.38 2.27 0.24
CA ARG A 140 -15.05 1.22 -0.74
C ARG A 140 -15.98 1.24 -1.95
N VAL A 141 -15.43 1.37 -3.15
CA VAL A 141 -16.15 1.20 -4.43
C VAL A 141 -15.83 -0.13 -5.09
N GLY A 142 -14.62 -0.66 -4.90
CA GLY A 142 -14.26 -1.98 -5.43
C GLY A 142 -12.96 -2.54 -4.87
N THR A 143 -12.74 -3.82 -5.12
CA THR A 143 -11.56 -4.58 -4.70
C THR A 143 -11.14 -5.54 -5.80
N ILE A 144 -9.86 -5.55 -6.18
CA ILE A 144 -9.26 -6.62 -6.98
C ILE A 144 -8.35 -7.40 -6.06
N GLY A 145 -8.46 -8.73 -6.03
CA GLY A 145 -7.53 -9.48 -5.19
C GLY A 145 -7.57 -10.98 -5.34
N MET A 146 -6.60 -11.61 -4.69
CA MET A 146 -6.42 -13.04 -4.57
C MET A 146 -6.81 -13.49 -3.16
N PHE A 147 -7.55 -14.59 -3.07
CA PHE A 147 -8.07 -15.12 -1.81
C PHE A 147 -7.86 -16.62 -1.75
N LYS A 148 -7.53 -17.14 -0.57
CA LYS A 148 -7.38 -18.58 -0.35
C LYS A 148 -8.67 -19.29 -0.74
N LYS A 149 -8.54 -20.38 -1.50
CA LYS A 149 -9.69 -21.16 -1.96
C LYS A 149 -10.43 -21.79 -0.77
N GLY A 150 -11.75 -21.85 -0.87
CA GLY A 150 -12.62 -22.41 0.17
C GLY A 150 -13.25 -21.38 1.12
N LEU A 151 -12.92 -20.09 0.99
CA LEU A 151 -13.63 -19.02 1.69
C LEU A 151 -15.08 -18.89 1.19
N SER A 152 -16.00 -18.66 2.12
CA SER A 152 -17.41 -18.39 1.84
C SER A 152 -17.61 -17.00 1.23
N GLU A 153 -18.76 -16.79 0.57
CA GLU A 153 -19.13 -15.47 0.04
C GLU A 153 -19.25 -14.41 1.15
N GLU A 154 -19.67 -14.79 2.36
CA GLU A 154 -19.72 -13.90 3.52
C GLU A 154 -18.31 -13.45 3.95
N GLU A 155 -17.34 -14.36 3.98
CA GLU A 155 -15.94 -14.03 4.26
C GLU A 155 -15.36 -13.10 3.20
N ILE A 156 -15.63 -13.38 1.91
CA ILE A 156 -15.21 -12.51 0.80
C ILE A 156 -15.87 -11.13 0.91
N THR A 157 -17.16 -11.06 1.22
CA THR A 157 -17.91 -9.80 1.45
C THR A 157 -17.25 -8.99 2.56
N LYS A 158 -16.92 -9.63 3.68
CA LYS A 158 -16.29 -8.98 4.84
C LYS A 158 -14.90 -8.45 4.52
N MET A 159 -14.05 -9.24 3.86
CA MET A 159 -12.68 -8.85 3.52
C MET A 159 -12.66 -7.74 2.45
N THR A 160 -13.48 -7.86 1.41
CA THR A 160 -13.53 -6.88 0.31
C THR A 160 -14.32 -5.63 0.64
N LYS A 161 -15.18 -5.66 1.68
CA LYS A 161 -16.20 -4.63 1.96
C LYS A 161 -17.08 -4.31 0.73
N CYS A 162 -17.28 -5.31 -0.14
CA CYS A 162 -18.08 -5.20 -1.36
C CYS A 162 -19.29 -6.13 -1.30
N ASN A 163 -20.38 -5.79 -2.00
CA ASN A 163 -21.61 -6.59 -2.04
C ASN A 163 -21.82 -7.36 -3.36
N HIS A 164 -20.91 -7.23 -4.31
CA HIS A 164 -20.90 -7.99 -5.53
C HIS A 164 -19.50 -8.53 -5.82
N HIS A 165 -19.41 -9.81 -6.19
CA HIS A 165 -18.16 -10.51 -6.42
C HIS A 165 -18.19 -11.21 -7.77
N LYS A 166 -17.22 -10.90 -8.63
CA LYS A 166 -16.99 -11.61 -9.89
C LYS A 166 -15.69 -12.39 -9.79
N ILE A 167 -15.77 -13.71 -9.95
CA ILE A 167 -14.57 -14.54 -10.10
C ILE A 167 -13.91 -14.20 -11.44
N ILE A 168 -12.63 -13.86 -11.40
CA ILE A 168 -11.80 -13.52 -12.57
C ILE A 168 -10.75 -14.60 -12.86
N GLY A 169 -10.67 -15.62 -12.00
CA GLY A 169 -9.99 -16.89 -12.28
C GLY A 169 -9.46 -17.56 -11.02
N GLU A 170 -8.62 -18.56 -11.21
CA GLU A 170 -7.90 -19.26 -10.15
C GLU A 170 -6.39 -19.26 -10.42
N SER A 171 -5.59 -19.39 -9.37
CA SER A 171 -4.14 -19.54 -9.44
C SER A 171 -3.75 -20.87 -10.10
N SER A 172 -2.55 -20.92 -10.69
CA SER A 172 -2.05 -22.13 -11.38
C SER A 172 -1.88 -23.33 -10.45
N ASP A 173 -1.59 -23.10 -9.18
CA ASP A 173 -1.50 -24.13 -8.13
C ASP A 173 -2.86 -24.56 -7.57
N GLY A 174 -3.96 -23.92 -8.02
CA GLY A 174 -5.32 -24.19 -7.57
C GLY A 174 -5.61 -23.80 -6.11
N LYS A 175 -4.69 -23.14 -5.42
CA LYS A 175 -4.83 -22.77 -4.00
C LYS A 175 -5.62 -21.47 -3.77
N TYR A 176 -5.77 -20.64 -4.79
CA TYR A 176 -6.38 -19.32 -4.68
C TYR A 176 -7.40 -19.03 -5.78
N VAL A 177 -8.37 -18.20 -5.43
CA VAL A 177 -9.39 -17.66 -6.34
C VAL A 177 -9.22 -16.15 -6.41
N TYR A 178 -9.27 -15.60 -7.61
CA TYR A 178 -9.19 -14.17 -7.86
C TYR A 178 -10.59 -13.58 -8.03
N TYR A 179 -10.81 -12.43 -7.40
CA TYR A 179 -12.07 -11.71 -7.47
C TYR A 179 -11.86 -10.27 -7.94
N LEU A 180 -12.78 -9.81 -8.79
CA LEU A 180 -13.10 -8.41 -8.96
C LEU A 180 -14.43 -8.15 -8.25
N SER A 181 -14.38 -7.40 -7.16
CA SER A 181 -15.54 -7.10 -6.33
C SER A 181 -15.89 -5.62 -6.40
N SER A 182 -17.17 -5.28 -6.29
CA SER A 182 -17.65 -3.90 -6.35
C SER A 182 -18.86 -3.66 -5.46
N ASN A 183 -19.05 -2.42 -5.03
CA ASN A 183 -20.30 -1.94 -4.45
C ASN A 183 -21.12 -1.29 -5.56
N LYS A 184 -22.00 -2.04 -6.22
CA LYS A 184 -22.69 -1.61 -7.46
C LYS A 184 -23.45 -0.29 -7.38
N GLU A 185 -23.89 0.08 -6.19
CA GLU A 185 -24.63 1.31 -5.94
C GLU A 185 -23.72 2.50 -5.64
N ALA A 186 -22.47 2.25 -5.23
CA ALA A 186 -21.48 3.28 -5.01
C ALA A 186 -20.93 3.76 -6.35
N MET A 187 -20.92 5.08 -6.56
CA MET A 187 -20.24 5.73 -7.70
C MET A 187 -20.42 4.98 -9.04
N LYS A 188 -21.65 4.86 -9.55
CA LYS A 188 -21.99 4.01 -10.71
C LYS A 188 -21.01 4.11 -11.89
N ASP A 189 -20.60 5.33 -12.25
CA ASP A 189 -19.63 5.58 -13.31
C ASP A 189 -18.26 4.93 -13.05
N PHE A 190 -17.81 4.92 -11.79
CA PHE A 190 -16.53 4.37 -11.37
C PHE A 190 -16.57 2.85 -11.38
N VAL A 191 -17.66 2.25 -10.88
CA VAL A 191 -17.86 0.80 -10.92
C VAL A 191 -17.91 0.31 -12.36
N GLN A 192 -18.61 1.02 -13.26
CA GLN A 192 -18.64 0.69 -14.68
C GLN A 192 -17.25 0.76 -15.34
N GLU A 193 -16.41 1.70 -14.96
CA GLU A 193 -15.04 1.77 -15.45
C GLU A 193 -14.14 0.70 -14.83
N LEU A 194 -14.35 0.35 -13.57
CA LEU A 194 -13.65 -0.74 -12.90
C LEU A 194 -13.96 -2.10 -13.57
N ASP A 195 -15.21 -2.32 -13.99
CA ASP A 195 -15.64 -3.53 -14.70
C ASP A 195 -14.96 -3.67 -16.08
N LYS A 196 -14.44 -2.57 -16.66
CA LYS A 196 -13.67 -2.57 -17.92
C LYS A 196 -12.18 -2.88 -17.71
N THR A 197 -11.74 -3.11 -16.48
CA THR A 197 -10.35 -3.45 -16.17
C THR A 197 -9.94 -4.68 -16.97
N LYS A 198 -8.85 -4.55 -17.74
CA LYS A 198 -8.28 -5.67 -18.49
C LYS A 198 -7.38 -6.44 -17.54
N ILE A 199 -7.78 -7.65 -17.19
CA ILE A 199 -7.04 -8.51 -16.26
C ILE A 199 -6.45 -9.68 -17.02
N GLU A 200 -5.17 -9.92 -16.79
CA GLU A 200 -4.39 -11.03 -17.30
C GLU A 200 -3.82 -11.80 -16.11
N LYS A 201 -4.00 -13.11 -16.09
CA LYS A 201 -3.34 -13.96 -15.10
C LYS A 201 -1.96 -14.32 -15.62
N ILE A 202 -0.95 -14.12 -14.78
CA ILE A 202 0.44 -14.47 -15.07
C ILE A 202 0.87 -15.60 -14.13
N GLU A 203 2.02 -16.21 -14.44
CA GLU A 203 2.60 -17.22 -13.55
C GLU A 203 2.91 -16.59 -12.19
N LYS A 204 2.33 -17.19 -11.14
CA LYS A 204 2.50 -16.75 -9.77
C LYS A 204 3.89 -17.18 -9.29
N LYS A 205 4.68 -16.23 -8.79
CA LYS A 205 5.95 -16.52 -8.11
C LYS A 205 5.73 -16.95 -6.66
N ASP A 206 6.71 -17.65 -6.10
CA ASP A 206 6.77 -17.90 -4.66
C ASP A 206 6.86 -16.57 -3.91
N SER A 207 6.17 -16.48 -2.77
CA SER A 207 6.17 -15.27 -1.96
C SER A 207 7.60 -14.92 -1.52
N PRO A 208 7.95 -13.62 -1.42
CA PRO A 208 9.27 -13.24 -0.93
C PRO A 208 9.46 -13.66 0.53
N GLU A 209 10.69 -13.95 0.94
CA GLU A 209 11.02 -14.27 2.33
C GLU A 209 10.73 -13.05 3.22
N GLY A 210 9.86 -13.20 4.23
CA GLY A 210 9.32 -12.09 5.04
C GLY A 210 8.39 -11.13 4.28
N GLY A 211 7.93 -11.52 3.09
CA GLY A 211 7.60 -10.59 2.03
C GLY A 211 6.14 -10.19 1.86
N TYR A 212 5.97 -8.93 1.48
CA TYR A 212 4.71 -8.32 1.07
C TYR A 212 4.38 -8.70 -0.38
N VAL A 213 3.26 -9.40 -0.61
CA VAL A 213 2.92 -9.98 -1.93
C VAL A 213 2.41 -8.95 -2.95
N LEU A 214 2.13 -7.74 -2.48
CA LEU A 214 1.75 -6.60 -3.31
C LEU A 214 2.94 -5.71 -3.68
N SER A 215 4.18 -6.13 -3.39
CA SER A 215 5.36 -5.46 -3.96
C SER A 215 5.44 -5.74 -5.46
N GLU A 216 5.56 -4.70 -6.29
CA GLU A 216 5.83 -4.88 -7.71
C GLU A 216 7.33 -5.17 -7.93
N LYS A 217 7.67 -5.75 -9.10
CA LYS A 217 9.06 -6.08 -9.45
C LYS A 217 10.02 -4.88 -9.34
N THR A 218 9.55 -3.68 -9.65
CA THR A 218 10.33 -2.44 -9.52
C THR A 218 10.60 -2.05 -8.08
N ASP A 219 9.72 -2.42 -7.15
CA ASP A 219 9.85 -2.10 -5.73
C ASP A 219 10.85 -3.05 -5.07
N VAL A 220 10.89 -4.31 -5.53
CA VAL A 220 11.87 -5.33 -5.12
C VAL A 220 13.26 -5.05 -5.70
N ALA A 221 13.35 -4.55 -6.93
CA ALA A 221 14.66 -4.25 -7.56
C ALA A 221 15.42 -3.09 -6.89
N ASN A 222 14.71 -2.21 -6.18
CA ASN A 222 15.29 -1.06 -5.48
C ASN A 222 15.49 -1.29 -3.98
N THR A 223 15.13 -2.46 -3.45
CA THR A 223 15.46 -2.88 -2.09
C THR A 223 16.83 -3.57 -2.14
N GLU A 224 17.92 -2.80 -1.96
CA GLU A 224 19.23 -3.41 -1.68
C GLU A 224 19.09 -4.23 -0.40
N ALA A 225 19.33 -5.55 -0.51
CA ALA A 225 19.35 -6.42 0.65
C ALA A 225 20.42 -5.90 1.62
N PHE A 226 20.03 -5.61 2.86
CA PHE A 226 20.98 -5.38 3.94
C PHE A 226 21.74 -6.69 4.19
N THR A 227 22.86 -6.88 3.49
CA THR A 227 23.84 -7.90 3.84
C THR A 227 24.57 -7.43 5.09
N VAL A 228 24.19 -8.00 6.23
CA VAL A 228 24.99 -7.88 7.46
C VAL A 228 26.22 -8.78 7.27
N ASN A 229 27.36 -8.16 6.95
CA ASN A 229 28.68 -8.80 7.09
C ASN A 229 29.21 -8.60 8.50
#